data_AF-A0A858X479-F1
#
_entry.id   AF-A0A858X479-F1
#
_cell.length_a   1.000
_cell.length_b   1.000
_cell.length_c   1.000
_cell.angle_alpha   90.00
_cell.angle_beta   90.00
_cell.angle_gamma   90.00
#
_symmetry.space_group_name_H-M   'P 1'
#
loop_
_entity.id
_entity.type
_entity.pdbx_description
1 polymer ?
#
loop_
_entity_poly.entity_id
_entity_poly.type
_entity_poly.pdbx_seq_one_letter_code
_entity_poly.pdbx_strand_id
1 'polypeptide(L)'
;MASFALFLALEARDAGGTLWMLAALGVALTGLGLAGPATTLHDAALRLGAVLLAAIALYLPVGTLLAQGEPLAGAIKQSMVWPQIVVCLFASRLLAETNEWRFARFWRNPAAAGGAPQAQSLLAALALGGAFTLAFYAALPFVTAHGATLEMVRAALEGETVIHYAIVLLFFTALAFLTDAALLQARERAVLAAVRLGLSGQGKPSHPGLTAVLERLRPRAAHRRSFLTIEAALDGETAPAALAGFHDASRRFFRALLSFLPLLGFLGTVVGLATAIGALPIGTGVNRGGGLDVAASLAGLALKFQTTLLGLVAAILSAALLAALEKNEAELDAECLRLVEATRGSADAH
;
A
#
# COMPACT_ATOMS: atom_id res chain seq x y z
N MET A 1 0.85 20.06 -1.54
CA MET A 1 0.26 20.57 -2.80
C MET A 1 0.92 21.85 -3.26
N ALA A 2 0.97 22.92 -2.45
CA ALA A 2 1.70 24.14 -2.82
C ALA A 2 3.20 23.87 -3.13
N SER A 3 3.84 23.00 -2.34
CA SER A 3 5.22 22.54 -2.58
C SER A 3 5.40 21.81 -3.91
N PHE A 4 4.41 21.03 -4.35
CA PHE A 4 4.46 20.32 -5.63
C PHE A 4 4.18 21.23 -6.81
N ALA A 5 3.22 22.14 -6.68
CA ALA A 5 2.99 23.18 -7.68
C ALA A 5 4.26 24.03 -7.87
N LEU A 6 4.94 24.39 -6.77
CA LEU A 6 6.22 25.08 -6.80
C LEU A 6 7.32 24.24 -7.45
N PHE A 7 7.41 22.95 -7.10
CA PHE A 7 8.37 22.02 -7.73
C PHE A 7 8.16 21.93 -9.24
N LEU A 8 6.92 21.72 -9.69
CA LEU A 8 6.59 21.71 -11.12
C LEU A 8 6.98 23.05 -11.78
N ALA A 9 6.79 24.19 -11.10
CA ALA A 9 7.15 25.51 -11.65
C ALA A 9 8.64 25.73 -11.83
N LEU A 10 9.45 25.04 -11.03
CA LEU A 10 10.89 25.14 -11.11
C LEU A 10 11.47 24.12 -12.09
N GLU A 11 11.03 22.87 -12.02
CA GLU A 11 11.69 21.72 -12.67
C GLU A 11 10.98 21.24 -13.94
N ALA A 12 9.69 21.55 -14.13
CA ALA A 12 8.91 21.08 -15.27
C ALA A 12 8.72 22.15 -16.36
N ARG A 13 9.66 23.10 -16.49
CA ARG A 13 9.60 24.18 -17.50
C ARG A 13 9.49 23.63 -18.92
N ASP A 14 10.14 22.50 -19.18
CA ASP A 14 10.18 21.86 -20.50
C ASP A 14 9.13 20.74 -20.67
N ALA A 15 8.29 20.47 -19.66
CA ALA A 15 7.38 19.31 -19.64
C ALA A 15 6.15 19.43 -20.58
N GLY A 16 6.06 20.51 -21.37
CA GLY A 16 4.97 20.76 -22.31
C GLY A 16 3.68 21.28 -21.65
N GLY A 17 2.89 22.05 -22.40
CA GLY A 17 1.68 22.72 -21.88
C GLY A 17 0.58 21.76 -21.41
N THR A 18 0.50 20.54 -21.97
CA THR A 18 -0.48 19.52 -21.57
C THR A 18 -0.28 19.05 -20.13
N LEU A 19 0.97 18.85 -19.71
CA LEU A 19 1.27 18.42 -18.36
C LEU A 19 0.96 19.52 -17.35
N TRP A 20 1.25 20.78 -17.70
CA TRP A 20 0.88 21.95 -16.94
C TRP A 20 -0.63 22.06 -16.71
N MET A 21 -1.42 21.82 -17.76
CA MET A 21 -2.88 21.77 -17.65
C MET A 21 -3.36 20.65 -16.71
N LEU A 22 -2.78 19.45 -16.81
CA LEU A 22 -3.15 18.32 -15.95
C LEU A 22 -2.77 18.59 -14.48
N ALA A 23 -1.61 19.18 -14.22
CA ALA A 23 -1.20 19.57 -12.87
C ALA A 23 -2.13 20.63 -12.29
N ALA A 24 -2.45 21.67 -13.07
CA ALA A 24 -3.40 22.72 -12.67
C ALA A 24 -4.79 22.13 -12.38
N LEU A 25 -5.28 21.23 -13.22
CA LEU A 25 -6.53 20.50 -13.00
C LEU A 25 -6.48 19.69 -11.71
N GLY A 26 -5.39 18.95 -11.46
CA GLY A 26 -5.21 18.17 -10.24
C GLY A 26 -5.28 19.03 -8.99
N VAL A 27 -4.57 20.18 -8.99
CA VAL A 27 -4.61 21.15 -7.88
C VAL A 27 -6.01 21.76 -7.71
N ALA A 28 -6.67 22.14 -8.80
CA ALA A 28 -8.01 22.70 -8.76
C ALA A 28 -9.04 21.71 -8.20
N LEU A 29 -8.98 20.44 -8.63
CA LEU A 29 -9.85 19.38 -8.13
C LEU A 29 -9.61 19.07 -6.64
N THR A 30 -8.36 19.01 -6.21
CA THR A 30 -8.03 18.86 -4.79
C THR A 30 -8.50 20.07 -3.97
N GLY A 31 -8.30 21.29 -4.47
CA GLY A 31 -8.76 22.52 -3.83
C GLY A 31 -10.29 22.58 -3.70
N LEU A 32 -11.00 22.26 -4.78
CA LEU A 32 -12.47 22.15 -4.78
C LEU A 32 -12.94 21.11 -3.75
N GLY A 33 -12.31 19.93 -3.74
CA GLY A 33 -12.62 18.86 -2.81
C GLY A 33 -12.39 19.22 -1.34
N LEU A 34 -11.38 20.06 -1.04
CA LEU A 34 -11.07 20.53 0.31
C LEU A 34 -11.95 21.70 0.78
N ALA A 35 -12.37 22.58 -0.13
CA ALA A 35 -13.14 23.78 0.19
C ALA A 35 -14.65 23.51 0.30
N GLY A 36 -15.15 22.47 -0.36
CA GLY A 36 -16.57 22.20 -0.46
C GLY A 36 -17.18 21.47 0.74
N PRO A 37 -18.51 21.54 0.92
CA PRO A 37 -19.23 20.69 1.86
C PRO A 37 -19.01 19.20 1.50
N ALA A 38 -19.10 18.32 2.49
CA ALA A 38 -18.90 16.86 2.35
C ALA A 38 -19.99 16.18 1.49
N THR A 39 -20.05 16.52 0.21
CA THR A 39 -20.94 15.96 -0.79
C THR A 39 -20.20 14.94 -1.65
N THR A 40 -20.95 14.14 -2.40
CA THR A 40 -20.41 13.13 -3.32
C THR A 40 -19.51 13.71 -4.40
N LEU A 41 -19.82 14.93 -4.86
CA LEU A 41 -19.04 15.62 -5.90
C LEU A 41 -17.67 16.09 -5.38
N HIS A 42 -17.62 16.67 -4.17
CA HIS A 42 -16.36 17.12 -3.59
C HIS A 42 -15.44 15.95 -3.23
N ASP A 43 -16.00 14.85 -2.73
CA ASP A 43 -15.28 13.58 -2.51
C ASP A 43 -14.67 13.04 -3.83
N ALA A 44 -15.47 12.98 -4.90
CA ALA A 44 -14.99 12.55 -6.21
C ALA A 44 -13.88 13.47 -6.75
N ALA A 45 -14.05 14.80 -6.64
CA ALA A 45 -13.05 15.78 -7.05
C ALA A 45 -11.75 15.62 -6.25
N LEU A 46 -11.83 15.47 -4.93
CA LEU A 46 -10.68 15.29 -4.05
C LEU A 46 -9.86 14.05 -4.43
N ARG A 47 -10.55 12.92 -4.64
CA ARG A 47 -9.93 11.65 -5.05
C ARG A 47 -9.29 11.76 -6.43
N LEU A 48 -10.01 12.31 -7.40
CA LEU A 48 -9.49 12.48 -8.77
C LEU A 48 -8.26 13.40 -8.78
N GLY A 49 -8.32 14.50 -8.03
CA GLY A 49 -7.19 15.41 -7.87
C GLY A 49 -5.97 14.73 -7.24
N ALA A 50 -6.15 13.99 -6.14
CA ALA A 50 -5.05 13.25 -5.51
C ALA A 50 -4.45 12.18 -6.41
N VAL A 51 -5.28 11.41 -7.13
CA VAL A 51 -4.80 10.39 -8.08
C VAL A 51 -4.02 11.04 -9.21
N LEU A 52 -4.55 12.12 -9.78
CA LEU A 52 -3.91 12.83 -10.89
C LEU A 52 -2.55 13.41 -10.45
N LEU A 53 -2.49 14.04 -9.29
CA LEU A 53 -1.25 14.60 -8.75
C LEU A 53 -0.22 13.51 -8.41
N ALA A 54 -0.64 12.38 -7.84
CA ALA A 54 0.24 11.24 -7.60
C ALA A 54 0.76 10.63 -8.91
N ALA A 55 -0.10 10.48 -9.93
CA ALA A 55 0.30 9.98 -11.23
C ALA A 55 1.32 10.90 -11.92
N ILE A 56 1.08 12.22 -11.90
CA ILE A 56 2.03 13.20 -12.45
C ILE A 56 3.35 13.17 -11.66
N ALA A 57 3.29 13.09 -10.33
CA ALA A 57 4.47 13.01 -9.49
C ALA A 57 5.30 11.73 -9.77
N LEU A 58 4.67 10.59 -9.98
CA LEU A 58 5.39 9.36 -10.35
C LEU A 58 5.94 9.41 -11.78
N TYR A 59 5.27 10.13 -12.68
CA TYR A 59 5.71 10.28 -14.06
C TYR A 59 6.85 11.30 -14.23
N LEU A 60 6.91 12.36 -13.41
CA LEU A 60 7.92 13.41 -13.56
C LEU A 60 8.91 13.53 -12.39
N PRO A 61 10.22 13.65 -12.68
CA PRO A 61 10.89 13.48 -13.99
C PRO A 61 11.25 12.02 -14.28
N VAL A 62 10.95 11.12 -13.34
CA VAL A 62 11.41 9.72 -13.39
C VAL A 62 10.89 9.00 -14.63
N GLY A 63 9.59 9.09 -14.92
CA GLY A 63 8.98 8.48 -16.10
C GLY A 63 9.52 9.02 -17.43
N THR A 64 9.87 10.31 -17.50
CA THR A 64 10.49 10.88 -18.70
C THR A 64 11.92 10.37 -18.92
N LEU A 65 12.70 10.20 -17.85
CA LEU A 65 14.05 9.64 -17.94
C LEU A 65 14.00 8.14 -18.30
N LEU A 66 13.07 7.38 -17.70
CA LEU A 66 12.81 5.99 -18.08
C LEU A 66 12.43 5.85 -19.57
N ALA A 67 11.63 6.78 -20.10
CA ALA A 67 11.26 6.78 -21.51
C ALA A 67 12.45 7.05 -22.46
N GLN A 68 13.53 7.65 -21.94
CA GLN A 68 14.80 7.84 -22.65
C GLN A 68 15.74 6.63 -22.56
N GLY A 69 15.33 5.57 -21.84
CA GLY A 69 16.12 4.36 -21.65
C GLY A 69 17.05 4.40 -20.44
N GLU A 70 17.00 5.46 -19.62
CA GLU A 70 17.75 5.50 -18.36
C GLU A 70 17.19 4.46 -17.38
N PRO A 71 18.02 3.67 -16.69
CA PRO A 71 17.55 2.79 -15.63
C PRO A 71 16.97 3.61 -14.47
N LEU A 72 15.99 3.07 -13.75
CA LEU A 72 15.29 3.78 -12.67
C LEU A 72 16.26 4.34 -11.62
N ALA A 73 17.25 3.54 -11.23
CA ALA A 73 18.28 3.97 -10.27
C ALA A 73 19.11 5.15 -10.81
N GLY A 74 19.39 5.19 -12.12
CA GLY A 74 20.05 6.30 -12.79
C GLY A 74 19.16 7.55 -12.83
N ALA A 75 17.91 7.38 -13.26
CA ALA A 75 16.91 8.45 -13.28
C ALA A 75 16.72 9.12 -11.91
N ILE A 76 16.69 8.31 -10.84
CA ILE A 76 16.54 8.80 -9.46
C ILE A 76 17.81 9.51 -8.97
N LYS A 77 19.02 9.07 -9.37
CA LYS A 77 20.27 9.78 -9.05
C LYS A 77 20.36 11.15 -9.74
N GLN A 78 19.83 11.25 -10.95
CA GLN A 78 19.84 12.47 -11.74
C GLN A 78 18.74 13.47 -11.35
N SER A 79 17.74 13.04 -10.57
CA SER A 79 16.58 13.87 -10.22
C SER A 79 16.39 14.05 -8.72
N MET A 80 15.91 15.23 -8.32
CA MET A 80 15.44 15.43 -6.95
C MET A 80 14.09 14.74 -6.77
N VAL A 81 14.08 13.53 -6.20
CA VAL A 81 12.86 12.72 -6.02
C VAL A 81 12.05 13.01 -4.74
N TRP A 82 12.57 13.85 -3.85
CA TRP A 82 11.89 14.15 -2.57
C TRP A 82 10.50 14.79 -2.74
N PRO A 83 10.23 15.68 -3.73
CA PRO A 83 8.90 16.26 -3.92
C PRO A 83 7.86 15.22 -4.30
N GLN A 84 8.24 14.25 -5.13
CA GLN A 84 7.41 13.15 -5.61
C GLN A 84 7.05 12.23 -4.45
N ILE A 85 8.02 11.90 -3.61
CA ILE A 85 7.81 11.13 -2.38
C ILE A 85 6.76 11.86 -1.51
N VAL A 86 6.95 13.15 -1.27
CA VAL A 86 6.01 13.95 -0.46
C VAL A 86 4.61 13.97 -1.06
N VAL A 87 4.46 14.18 -2.37
CA VAL A 87 3.13 14.16 -3.02
C VAL A 87 2.47 12.81 -2.89
N CYS A 88 3.20 11.73 -3.15
CA CYS A 88 2.68 10.38 -3.07
C CYS A 88 2.25 10.03 -1.63
N LEU A 89 3.00 10.46 -0.61
CA LEU A 89 2.62 10.32 0.80
C LEU A 89 1.31 11.07 1.12
N PHE A 90 1.20 12.34 0.70
CA PHE A 90 -0.02 13.13 0.93
C PHE A 90 -1.22 12.58 0.17
N ALA A 91 -1.03 12.22 -1.10
CA ALA A 91 -2.08 11.63 -1.92
C ALA A 91 -2.56 10.30 -1.32
N SER A 92 -1.64 9.44 -0.87
CA SER A 92 -1.99 8.21 -0.17
C SER A 92 -2.84 8.49 1.07
N ARG A 93 -2.38 9.39 1.94
CA ARG A 93 -3.12 9.70 3.18
C ARG A 93 -4.51 10.25 2.89
N LEU A 94 -4.62 11.16 1.93
CA LEU A 94 -5.89 11.74 1.51
C LEU A 94 -6.85 10.68 0.95
N LEU A 95 -6.36 9.79 0.09
CA LEU A 95 -7.13 8.71 -0.49
C LEU A 95 -7.58 7.68 0.55
N ALA A 96 -6.74 7.39 1.54
CA ALA A 96 -7.07 6.49 2.65
C ALA A 96 -8.16 7.09 3.56
N GLU A 97 -8.01 8.36 3.97
CA GLU A 97 -9.00 9.06 4.78
C GLU A 97 -10.34 9.17 4.07
N THR A 98 -10.32 9.55 2.79
CA THR A 98 -11.54 9.68 2.00
C THR A 98 -12.26 8.34 1.88
N ASN A 99 -11.52 7.24 1.71
CA ASN A 99 -12.11 5.91 1.70
C ASN A 99 -12.74 5.54 3.06
N GLU A 100 -12.06 5.85 4.17
CA GLU A 100 -12.57 5.65 5.52
C GLU A 100 -13.87 6.42 5.77
N TRP A 101 -13.95 7.68 5.31
CA TRP A 101 -15.18 8.48 5.38
C TRP A 101 -16.33 7.89 4.56
N ARG A 102 -16.05 7.41 3.34
CA ARG A 102 -17.07 6.75 2.50
C ARG A 102 -17.56 5.47 3.14
N PHE A 103 -16.66 4.69 3.72
CA PHE A 103 -16.99 3.48 4.47
C PHE A 103 -17.87 3.81 5.68
N ALA A 104 -17.50 4.81 6.48
CA ALA A 104 -18.30 5.27 7.62
C ALA A 104 -19.68 5.79 7.20
N ARG A 105 -19.78 6.55 6.10
CA ARG A 105 -21.06 7.03 5.56
C ARG A 105 -21.95 5.88 5.10
N PHE A 106 -21.37 4.88 4.43
CA PHE A 106 -22.08 3.68 4.03
C PHE A 106 -22.71 2.97 5.23
N TRP A 107 -21.96 2.79 6.32
CA TRP A 107 -22.50 2.14 7.51
C TRP A 107 -23.62 2.92 8.19
N ARG A 108 -23.59 4.26 8.13
CA ARG A 108 -24.67 5.09 8.68
C ARG A 108 -25.92 5.10 7.82
N ASN A 109 -25.77 5.05 6.50
CA ASN A 109 -26.89 5.06 5.56
C ASN A 109 -26.52 4.32 4.27
N PRO A 110 -26.70 2.99 4.22
CA PRO A 110 -26.34 2.18 3.06
C PRO A 110 -27.10 2.59 1.79
N ALA A 111 -28.37 3.00 1.94
CA ALA A 111 -29.23 3.41 0.82
C ALA A 111 -28.79 4.73 0.17
N ALA A 112 -28.17 5.63 0.93
CA ALA A 112 -27.65 6.89 0.42
C ALA A 112 -26.20 6.82 -0.08
N ALA A 113 -25.53 5.67 0.11
CA ALA A 113 -24.13 5.52 -0.26
C ALA A 113 -23.97 5.30 -1.77
N GLY A 114 -23.42 6.30 -2.45
CA GLY A 114 -23.01 6.16 -3.85
C GLY A 114 -21.82 5.20 -4.01
N GLY A 115 -22.12 3.98 -4.46
CA GLY A 115 -21.15 2.95 -4.86
C GLY A 115 -20.77 1.97 -3.73
N ALA A 116 -20.15 0.84 -4.13
CA ALA A 116 -19.67 -0.17 -3.19
C ALA A 116 -18.53 0.41 -2.33
N PRO A 117 -18.65 0.41 -0.98
CA PRO A 117 -17.58 0.85 -0.10
C PRO A 117 -16.45 -0.18 -0.14
N GLN A 118 -15.22 0.27 0.14
CA GLN A 118 -14.07 -0.59 0.31
C GLN A 118 -13.52 -0.36 1.72
N ALA A 119 -13.09 -1.42 2.41
CA ALA A 119 -12.45 -1.27 3.71
C ALA A 119 -11.08 -0.56 3.57
N GLN A 120 -10.38 -0.82 2.46
CA GLN A 120 -9.06 -0.25 2.18
C GLN A 120 -8.99 0.30 0.76
N SER A 121 -8.20 1.37 0.58
CA SER A 121 -8.05 2.04 -0.71
C SER A 121 -6.83 1.51 -1.46
N LEU A 122 -7.05 0.76 -2.55
CA LEU A 122 -5.96 0.30 -3.42
C LEU A 122 -5.14 1.48 -3.98
N LEU A 123 -5.82 2.58 -4.34
CA LEU A 123 -5.16 3.78 -4.85
C LEU A 123 -4.27 4.44 -3.79
N ALA A 124 -4.68 4.41 -2.52
CA ALA A 124 -3.84 4.88 -1.43
C ALA A 124 -2.60 3.98 -1.26
N ALA A 125 -2.77 2.66 -1.34
CA ALA A 125 -1.68 1.70 -1.27
C ALA A 125 -0.68 1.85 -2.43
N LEU A 126 -1.17 2.07 -3.65
CA LEU A 126 -0.33 2.33 -4.83
C LEU A 126 0.46 3.63 -4.69
N ALA A 127 -0.16 4.71 -4.22
CA ALA A 127 0.52 5.98 -3.99
C ALA A 127 1.63 5.83 -2.92
N LEU A 128 1.32 5.20 -1.78
CA LEU A 128 2.32 4.96 -0.72
C LEU A 128 3.42 3.98 -1.16
N GLY A 129 3.06 2.94 -1.91
CA GLY A 129 3.99 2.00 -2.51
C GLY A 129 4.95 2.68 -3.50
N GLY A 130 4.44 3.61 -4.31
CA GLY A 130 5.26 4.47 -5.16
C GLY A 130 6.21 5.35 -4.35
N ALA A 131 5.73 5.98 -3.27
CA ALA A 131 6.58 6.78 -2.37
C ALA A 131 7.71 5.94 -1.76
N PHE A 132 7.39 4.74 -1.25
CA PHE A 132 8.39 3.82 -0.70
C PHE A 132 9.37 3.30 -1.76
N THR A 133 8.91 3.05 -2.98
CA THR A 133 9.77 2.64 -4.09
C THR A 133 10.79 3.74 -4.44
N LEU A 134 10.33 4.98 -4.57
CA LEU A 134 11.21 6.12 -4.81
C LEU A 134 12.19 6.33 -3.65
N ALA A 135 11.70 6.26 -2.40
CA ALA A 135 12.53 6.39 -1.21
C ALA A 135 13.59 5.28 -1.11
N PHE A 136 13.23 4.04 -1.45
CA PHE A 136 14.14 2.90 -1.49
C PHE A 136 15.29 3.13 -2.46
N TYR A 137 14.99 3.52 -3.70
CA TYR A 137 16.03 3.80 -4.69
C TYR A 137 16.83 5.06 -4.38
N ALA A 138 16.23 6.07 -3.75
CA ALA A 138 16.95 7.25 -3.27
C ALA A 138 17.93 6.91 -2.12
N ALA A 139 17.56 5.94 -1.27
CA ALA A 139 18.39 5.48 -0.16
C ALA A 139 19.50 4.50 -0.60
N LEU A 140 19.31 3.81 -1.73
CA LEU A 140 20.19 2.74 -2.20
C LEU A 140 21.67 3.16 -2.36
N PRO A 141 22.03 4.37 -2.87
CA PRO A 141 23.41 4.82 -2.95
C PRO A 141 24.11 4.96 -1.59
N PHE A 142 23.35 5.12 -0.51
CA PHE A 142 23.88 5.25 0.85
C PHE A 142 24.11 3.90 1.53
N VAL A 143 23.65 2.79 0.93
CA VAL A 143 23.91 1.45 1.44
C VAL A 143 25.33 1.06 1.05
N THR A 144 26.28 1.31 1.96
CA THR A 144 27.68 0.91 1.78
C THR A 144 27.81 -0.61 1.90
N ALA A 145 27.99 -1.29 0.77
CA ALA A 145 28.33 -2.69 0.73
C ALA A 145 29.84 -2.85 0.94
N HIS A 146 30.25 -3.63 1.94
CA HIS A 146 31.64 -4.04 2.10
C HIS A 146 31.72 -5.55 1.93
N GLY A 147 32.36 -6.00 0.85
CA GLY A 147 32.54 -7.42 0.53
C GLY A 147 31.66 -7.91 -0.63
N ALA A 148 32.14 -8.96 -1.30
CA ALA A 148 31.60 -9.45 -2.56
C ALA A 148 30.10 -9.83 -2.50
N THR A 149 29.66 -10.43 -1.39
CA THR A 149 28.24 -10.82 -1.21
C THR A 149 27.31 -9.61 -1.11
N LEU A 150 27.71 -8.57 -0.37
CA LEU A 150 26.90 -7.36 -0.23
C LEU A 150 26.87 -6.55 -1.53
N GLU A 151 27.97 -6.51 -2.28
CA GLU A 151 27.99 -5.92 -3.62
C GLU A 151 27.07 -6.66 -4.59
N MET A 152 27.03 -8.00 -4.51
CA MET A 152 26.10 -8.81 -5.29
C MET A 152 24.63 -8.52 -4.93
N VAL A 153 24.33 -8.38 -3.64
CA VAL A 153 22.98 -8.00 -3.18
C VAL A 153 22.62 -6.59 -3.63
N ARG A 154 23.55 -5.64 -3.54
CA ARG A 154 23.33 -4.27 -4.01
C ARG A 154 23.05 -4.25 -5.52
N ALA A 155 23.86 -4.93 -6.33
CA ALA A 155 23.64 -5.06 -7.77
C ALA A 155 22.26 -5.68 -8.07
N ALA A 156 21.86 -6.70 -7.31
CA ALA A 156 20.53 -7.30 -7.41
C ALA A 156 19.41 -6.29 -7.12
N LEU A 157 19.58 -5.42 -6.13
CA LEU A 157 18.60 -4.39 -5.75
C LEU A 157 18.56 -3.21 -6.73
N GLU A 158 19.69 -2.83 -7.32
CA GLU A 158 19.76 -1.76 -8.31
C GLU A 158 18.97 -2.12 -9.58
N GLY A 159 19.10 -3.38 -10.02
CA GLY A 159 18.31 -4.07 -11.07
C GLY A 159 17.89 -3.23 -12.28
N GLU A 160 18.33 -3.59 -13.48
CA GLU A 160 18.15 -2.74 -14.68
C GLU A 160 16.85 -3.01 -15.45
N THR A 161 16.06 -4.00 -15.03
CA THR A 161 14.92 -4.48 -15.83
C THR A 161 13.59 -3.88 -15.37
N VAL A 162 12.67 -3.65 -16.32
CA VAL A 162 11.30 -3.22 -16.03
C VAL A 162 10.58 -4.22 -15.10
N ILE A 163 10.87 -5.51 -15.24
CA ILE A 163 10.31 -6.57 -14.37
C ILE A 163 10.79 -6.38 -12.93
N HIS A 164 12.08 -6.08 -12.74
CA HIS A 164 12.64 -5.78 -11.42
C HIS A 164 11.91 -4.60 -10.75
N TYR A 165 11.74 -3.50 -11.48
CA TYR A 165 11.01 -2.33 -10.98
C TYR A 165 9.55 -2.66 -10.64
N ALA A 166 8.89 -3.49 -11.44
CA ALA A 166 7.54 -3.96 -11.16
C ALA A 166 7.47 -4.80 -9.88
N ILE A 167 8.45 -5.69 -9.64
CA ILE A 167 8.53 -6.49 -8.40
C ILE A 167 8.70 -5.57 -7.19
N VAL A 168 9.64 -4.61 -7.24
CA VAL A 168 9.90 -3.67 -6.14
C VAL A 168 8.67 -2.81 -5.85
N LEU A 169 8.04 -2.26 -6.90
CA LEU A 169 6.83 -1.46 -6.77
C LEU A 169 5.67 -2.28 -6.18
N LEU A 170 5.47 -3.51 -6.65
CA LEU A 170 4.43 -4.41 -6.16
C LEU A 170 4.67 -4.78 -4.70
N PHE A 171 5.91 -5.08 -4.32
CA PHE A 171 6.31 -5.34 -2.94
C PHE A 171 6.00 -4.15 -2.03
N PHE A 172 6.40 -2.94 -2.39
CA PHE A 172 6.14 -1.76 -1.57
C PHE A 172 4.66 -1.37 -1.55
N THR A 173 3.92 -1.60 -2.64
CA THR A 173 2.46 -1.47 -2.66
C THR A 173 1.83 -2.46 -1.69
N ALA A 174 2.35 -3.68 -1.62
CA ALA A 174 1.86 -4.69 -0.70
C ALA A 174 2.16 -4.32 0.76
N LEU A 175 3.38 -3.82 1.03
CA LEU A 175 3.77 -3.32 2.35
C LEU A 175 2.93 -2.11 2.77
N ALA A 176 2.63 -1.20 1.83
CA ALA A 176 1.75 -0.05 2.06
C ALA A 176 0.33 -0.49 2.46
N PHE A 177 -0.23 -1.47 1.76
CA PHE A 177 -1.53 -2.05 2.06
C PHE A 177 -1.57 -2.70 3.46
N LEU A 178 -0.52 -3.46 3.81
CA LEU A 178 -0.36 -4.06 5.13
C LEU A 178 -0.17 -3.01 6.24
N THR A 179 0.55 -1.93 5.95
CA THR A 179 0.76 -0.81 6.88
C THR A 179 -0.56 -0.10 7.18
N ASP A 180 -1.37 0.19 6.16
CA ASP A 180 -2.70 0.77 6.33
C ASP A 180 -3.60 -0.15 7.17
N ALA A 181 -3.57 -1.46 6.90
CA ALA A 181 -4.30 -2.44 7.69
C ALA A 181 -3.85 -2.48 9.16
N ALA A 182 -2.54 -2.45 9.41
CA ALA A 182 -1.99 -2.42 10.76
C ALA A 182 -2.36 -1.13 11.52
N LEU A 183 -2.39 0.02 10.82
CA LEU A 183 -2.85 1.29 11.40
C LEU A 183 -4.34 1.26 11.74
N LEU A 184 -5.17 0.68 10.88
CA LEU A 184 -6.59 0.46 11.17
C LEU A 184 -6.74 -0.42 12.43
N GLN A 185 -5.98 -1.50 12.51
CA GLN A 185 -6.00 -2.39 13.66
C GLN A 185 -5.54 -1.70 14.96
N ALA A 186 -4.49 -0.87 14.89
CA ALA A 186 -4.03 -0.08 16.03
C ALA A 186 -5.13 0.88 16.55
N ARG A 187 -5.92 1.46 15.65
CA ARG A 187 -7.08 2.29 16.01
C ARG A 187 -8.19 1.47 16.67
N GLU A 188 -8.44 0.26 16.19
CA GLU A 188 -9.43 -0.64 16.80
C GLU A 188 -9.04 -1.06 18.22
N ARG A 189 -7.74 -1.35 18.44
CA ARG A 189 -7.18 -1.58 19.78
C ARG A 189 -7.34 -0.37 20.70
N ALA A 190 -7.17 0.85 20.17
CA ALA A 190 -7.38 2.06 20.94
C ALA A 190 -8.85 2.24 21.36
N VAL A 191 -9.81 1.87 20.51
CA VAL A 191 -11.25 1.86 20.89
C VAL A 191 -11.50 0.85 22.02
N LEU A 192 -10.98 -0.37 21.90
CA LEU A 192 -11.16 -1.39 22.92
C LEU A 192 -10.52 -1.00 24.26
N ALA A 193 -9.33 -0.38 24.22
CA ALA A 193 -8.69 0.19 25.41
C ALA A 193 -9.55 1.29 26.06
N ALA A 194 -10.17 2.16 25.24
CA ALA A 194 -11.08 3.19 25.74
C ALA A 194 -12.35 2.59 26.37
N VAL A 195 -12.90 1.51 25.79
CA VAL A 195 -14.03 0.79 26.38
C VAL A 195 -13.66 0.23 27.75
N ARG A 196 -12.51 -0.45 27.86
CA ARG A 196 -12.01 -1.01 29.13
C ARG A 196 -11.82 0.05 30.19
N LEU A 197 -11.17 1.16 29.85
CA LEU A 197 -10.98 2.27 30.77
C LEU A 197 -12.32 2.84 31.26
N GLY A 198 -13.30 2.95 30.35
CA GLY A 198 -14.65 3.38 30.68
C GLY A 198 -15.39 2.45 31.65
N LEU A 199 -15.19 1.13 31.53
CA LEU A 199 -15.76 0.11 32.42
C LEU A 199 -15.07 0.07 33.77
N SER A 200 -13.73 0.19 33.82
CA SER A 200 -12.97 0.17 35.08
C SER A 200 -13.40 1.29 36.05
N GLY A 201 -13.89 2.42 35.52
CA GLY A 201 -14.42 3.52 36.34
C GLY A 201 -15.79 3.24 36.97
N GLN A 202 -16.50 2.19 36.56
CA GLN A 202 -17.88 1.89 37.00
C GLN A 202 -17.96 0.75 38.05
N GLY A 203 -16.83 0.18 38.48
CA GLY A 203 -16.80 -0.95 39.41
C GLY A 203 -17.01 -2.29 38.68
N LYS A 204 -18.05 -3.05 39.05
CA LYS A 204 -18.32 -4.36 38.44
C LYS A 204 -18.81 -4.16 37.00
N PRO A 205 -18.19 -4.81 35.99
CA PRO A 205 -18.62 -4.67 34.61
C PRO A 205 -20.06 -5.16 34.47
N SER A 206 -20.95 -4.28 34.01
CA SER A 206 -22.37 -4.56 33.83
C SER A 206 -22.80 -4.19 32.42
N HIS A 207 -23.83 -4.86 31.91
CA HIS A 207 -24.39 -4.57 30.59
C HIS A 207 -24.79 -3.09 30.43
N PRO A 208 -25.53 -2.44 31.36
CA PRO A 208 -25.88 -1.02 31.25
C PRO A 208 -24.64 -0.11 31.24
N GLY A 209 -23.62 -0.48 32.01
CA GLY A 209 -22.35 0.23 32.06
C GLY A 209 -21.63 0.24 30.71
N LEU A 210 -21.56 -0.93 30.07
CA LEU A 210 -20.98 -1.09 28.74
C LEU A 210 -21.76 -0.30 27.69
N THR A 211 -23.09 -0.37 27.67
CA THR A 211 -23.92 0.43 26.76
C THR A 211 -23.65 1.93 26.93
N ALA A 212 -23.56 2.43 28.17
CA ALA A 212 -23.25 3.83 28.45
C ALA A 212 -21.83 4.24 28.00
N VAL A 213 -20.85 3.33 28.03
CA VAL A 213 -19.51 3.57 27.47
C VAL A 213 -19.56 3.61 25.94
N LEU A 214 -20.29 2.69 25.31
CA LEU A 214 -20.43 2.64 23.85
C LEU A 214 -21.14 3.88 23.31
N GLU A 215 -22.22 4.36 23.93
CA GLU A 215 -22.90 5.58 23.51
C GLU A 215 -21.98 6.81 23.54
N ARG A 216 -21.08 6.89 24.54
CA ARG A 216 -20.06 7.95 24.61
C ARG A 216 -19.02 7.85 23.48
N LEU A 217 -18.69 6.65 23.04
CA LEU A 217 -17.72 6.40 21.97
C LEU A 217 -18.32 6.41 20.57
N ARG A 218 -19.64 6.21 20.44
CA ARG A 218 -20.38 6.08 19.18
C ARG A 218 -20.03 7.17 18.15
N PRO A 219 -19.95 8.48 18.49
CA PRO A 219 -19.60 9.51 17.51
C PRO A 219 -18.23 9.32 16.84
N ARG A 220 -17.30 8.66 17.52
CA ARG A 220 -15.90 8.46 17.07
C ARG A 220 -15.64 7.06 16.54
N ALA A 221 -16.43 6.08 16.96
CA ALA A 221 -16.13 4.67 16.77
C ALA A 221 -17.23 3.85 16.10
N ALA A 222 -18.41 4.41 15.79
CA ALA A 222 -19.55 3.66 15.24
C ALA A 222 -19.24 2.86 13.95
N HIS A 223 -18.27 3.27 13.16
CA HIS A 223 -17.87 2.59 11.92
C HIS A 223 -16.72 1.59 12.10
N ARG A 224 -16.21 1.42 13.33
CA ARG A 224 -15.08 0.53 13.63
C ARG A 224 -15.59 -0.88 13.87
N ARG A 225 -14.83 -1.87 13.41
CA ARG A 225 -15.14 -3.29 13.61
C ARG A 225 -15.31 -3.65 15.08
N SER A 226 -14.34 -3.31 15.92
CA SER A 226 -14.41 -3.62 17.35
C SER A 226 -15.66 -3.05 18.02
N PHE A 227 -16.08 -1.84 17.65
CA PHE A 227 -17.30 -1.23 18.17
C PHE A 227 -18.55 -2.02 17.75
N LEU A 228 -18.68 -2.29 16.45
CA LEU A 228 -19.83 -3.01 15.88
C LEU A 228 -19.90 -4.47 16.36
N THR A 229 -18.75 -5.13 16.56
CA THR A 229 -18.68 -6.47 17.13
C THR A 229 -19.19 -6.50 18.57
N ILE A 230 -18.83 -5.51 19.40
CA ILE A 230 -19.32 -5.43 20.78
C ILE A 230 -20.82 -5.12 20.79
N GLU A 231 -21.29 -4.18 19.96
CA GLU A 231 -22.71 -3.80 19.87
C GLU A 231 -23.58 -4.99 19.44
N ALA A 232 -23.24 -5.65 18.33
CA ALA A 232 -23.97 -6.83 17.87
C ALA A 232 -23.95 -7.96 18.92
N ALA A 233 -22.80 -8.21 19.54
CA ALA A 233 -22.69 -9.22 20.56
C ALA A 233 -23.54 -8.90 21.80
N LEU A 234 -23.76 -7.63 22.16
CA LEU A 234 -24.66 -7.25 23.26
C LEU A 234 -26.11 -7.56 22.92
N ASP A 235 -26.53 -7.25 21.70
CA ASP A 235 -27.88 -7.52 21.17
C ASP A 235 -28.16 -9.01 20.97
N GLY A 236 -27.16 -9.88 21.19
CA GLY A 236 -27.27 -11.33 21.00
C GLY A 236 -27.15 -11.74 19.53
N GLU A 237 -26.76 -10.80 18.67
CA GLU A 237 -26.48 -11.03 17.27
C GLU A 237 -25.03 -11.49 17.08
N THR A 238 -24.77 -12.22 16.00
CA THR A 238 -23.40 -12.45 15.57
C THR A 238 -22.82 -11.15 15.03
N ALA A 239 -21.50 -10.94 15.21
CA ALA A 239 -20.81 -9.79 14.62
C ALA A 239 -21.23 -9.63 13.15
N PRO A 240 -21.48 -8.40 12.67
CA PRO A 240 -22.17 -8.20 11.41
C PRO A 240 -21.40 -8.89 10.26
N ALA A 241 -21.96 -9.99 9.75
CA ALA A 241 -21.33 -10.82 8.71
C ALA A 241 -20.94 -10.00 7.47
N ALA A 242 -21.69 -8.93 7.20
CA ALA A 242 -21.39 -7.96 6.15
C ALA A 242 -20.02 -7.27 6.34
N LEU A 243 -19.65 -6.87 7.57
CA LEU A 243 -18.38 -6.21 7.85
C LEU A 243 -17.20 -7.17 7.70
N ALA A 244 -17.31 -8.36 8.28
CA ALA A 244 -16.31 -9.43 8.09
C ALA A 244 -16.10 -9.71 6.60
N GLY A 245 -17.19 -9.73 5.81
CA GLY A 245 -17.15 -9.88 4.35
C GLY A 245 -16.29 -8.84 3.61
N PHE A 246 -16.30 -7.57 4.03
CA PHE A 246 -15.48 -6.52 3.40
C PHE A 246 -13.97 -6.70 3.67
N HIS A 247 -13.62 -7.06 4.91
CA HIS A 247 -12.23 -7.34 5.27
C HIS A 247 -11.74 -8.60 4.56
N ASP A 248 -12.54 -9.66 4.55
CA ASP A 248 -12.24 -10.90 3.83
C ASP A 248 -12.05 -10.67 2.35
N ALA A 249 -12.93 -9.89 1.71
CA ALA A 249 -12.79 -9.54 0.29
C ALA A 249 -11.47 -8.81 0.02
N SER A 250 -11.10 -7.86 0.89
CA SER A 250 -9.84 -7.11 0.80
C SER A 250 -8.62 -8.02 0.97
N ARG A 251 -8.66 -8.97 1.92
CA ARG A 251 -7.59 -9.96 2.16
C ARG A 251 -7.48 -10.96 1.02
N ARG A 252 -8.60 -11.44 0.46
CA ARG A 252 -8.60 -12.33 -0.72
C ARG A 252 -7.97 -11.67 -1.93
N PHE A 253 -8.36 -10.41 -2.21
CA PHE A 253 -7.73 -9.62 -3.26
C PHE A 253 -6.21 -9.49 -3.02
N PHE A 254 -5.81 -9.18 -1.79
CA PHE A 254 -4.41 -9.05 -1.44
C PHE A 254 -3.61 -10.36 -1.59
N ARG A 255 -4.17 -11.51 -1.17
CA ARG A 255 -3.55 -12.83 -1.39
C ARG A 255 -3.37 -13.13 -2.88
N ALA A 256 -4.35 -12.78 -3.71
CA ALA A 256 -4.23 -12.87 -5.16
C ALA A 256 -3.14 -11.93 -5.70
N LEU A 257 -2.99 -10.73 -5.13
CA LEU A 257 -1.91 -9.82 -5.50
C LEU A 257 -0.52 -10.41 -5.17
N LEU A 258 -0.38 -11.02 -3.99
CA LEU A 258 0.88 -11.62 -3.55
C LEU A 258 1.32 -12.82 -4.41
N SER A 259 0.38 -13.56 -5.01
CA SER A 259 0.73 -14.67 -5.90
C SER A 259 1.38 -14.22 -7.21
N PHE A 260 1.27 -12.93 -7.58
CA PHE A 260 1.97 -12.39 -8.74
C PHE A 260 3.46 -12.13 -8.49
N LEU A 261 3.91 -11.93 -7.23
CA LEU A 261 5.32 -11.66 -6.94
C LEU A 261 6.26 -12.80 -7.39
N PRO A 262 5.98 -14.09 -7.07
CA PRO A 262 6.78 -15.20 -7.58
C PRO A 262 6.67 -15.37 -9.10
N LEU A 263 5.48 -15.13 -9.67
CA LEU A 263 5.25 -15.24 -11.12
C LEU A 263 6.05 -14.19 -11.90
N LEU A 264 6.14 -12.96 -11.40
CA LEU A 264 7.00 -11.91 -11.97
C LEU A 264 8.48 -12.26 -11.86
N GLY A 265 8.90 -12.85 -10.74
CA GLY A 265 10.25 -13.41 -10.58
C GLY A 265 10.56 -14.44 -11.67
N PHE A 266 9.69 -15.46 -11.80
CA PHE A 266 9.79 -16.49 -12.83
C PHE A 266 9.82 -15.90 -14.25
N LEU A 267 8.95 -14.92 -14.55
CA LEU A 267 8.95 -14.21 -15.83
C LEU A 267 10.30 -13.54 -16.10
N GLY A 268 10.91 -12.92 -15.07
CA GLY A 268 12.26 -12.35 -15.13
C GLY A 268 13.31 -13.38 -15.54
N THR A 269 13.27 -14.59 -14.96
CA THR A 269 14.17 -15.68 -15.38
C THR A 269 13.90 -16.17 -16.80
N VAL A 270 12.64 -16.27 -17.24
CA VAL A 270 12.31 -16.76 -18.59
C VAL A 270 12.79 -15.77 -19.65
N VAL A 271 12.47 -14.48 -19.48
CA VAL A 271 12.96 -13.41 -20.37
C VAL A 271 14.49 -13.37 -20.35
N GLY A 272 15.06 -13.54 -19.16
CA GLY A 272 16.49 -13.64 -19.00
C GLY A 272 17.11 -14.82 -19.77
N LEU A 273 16.57 -16.02 -19.65
CA LEU A 273 17.10 -17.19 -20.31
C LEU A 273 16.93 -17.08 -21.84
N ALA A 274 15.79 -16.57 -22.31
CA ALA A 274 15.55 -16.31 -23.73
C ALA A 274 16.57 -15.32 -24.33
N THR A 275 16.89 -14.23 -23.62
CA THR A 275 17.92 -13.28 -24.07
C THR A 275 19.33 -13.87 -24.05
N ALA A 276 19.65 -14.73 -23.07
CA ALA A 276 20.95 -15.40 -23.01
C ALA A 276 21.12 -16.39 -24.19
N ILE A 277 20.08 -17.18 -24.49
CA ILE A 277 20.10 -18.10 -25.64
C ILE A 277 20.16 -17.31 -26.96
N GLY A 278 19.40 -16.23 -27.09
CA GLY A 278 19.42 -15.40 -28.31
C GLY A 278 20.76 -14.70 -28.56
N ALA A 279 21.58 -14.50 -27.52
CA ALA A 279 22.92 -13.95 -27.63
C ALA A 279 23.98 -15.00 -28.02
N LEU A 280 23.65 -16.30 -27.98
CA LEU A 280 24.56 -17.33 -28.48
C LEU A 280 24.69 -17.20 -30.00
N PRO A 281 25.91 -17.18 -30.56
CA PRO A 281 26.08 -17.10 -32.00
C PRO A 281 25.56 -18.38 -32.67
N ILE A 282 24.34 -18.32 -33.21
CA ILE A 282 23.75 -19.39 -34.03
C ILE A 282 24.36 -19.26 -35.44
N GLY A 283 25.62 -19.68 -35.57
CA GLY A 283 26.38 -19.54 -36.80
C GLY A 283 27.65 -20.37 -36.78
N THR A 284 27.56 -21.60 -37.28
CA THR A 284 28.69 -22.43 -37.68
C THR A 284 29.42 -21.77 -38.86
N GLY A 285 30.44 -20.95 -38.55
CA GLY A 285 31.23 -20.22 -39.53
C GLY A 285 32.68 -20.06 -39.06
N VAL A 286 33.43 -21.16 -39.19
CA VAL A 286 34.88 -21.32 -39.28
C VAL A 286 35.75 -20.05 -39.11
N ASN A 287 36.69 -20.14 -38.16
CA ASN A 287 37.90 -19.33 -38.01
C ASN A 287 37.74 -17.85 -37.66
N ARG A 288 37.66 -17.56 -36.36
CA ARG A 288 38.46 -16.50 -35.71
C ARG A 288 38.56 -16.83 -34.23
N GLY A 289 39.79 -16.92 -33.70
CA GLY A 289 40.12 -17.36 -32.34
C GLY A 289 39.68 -16.43 -31.20
N GLY A 290 38.45 -15.90 -31.25
CA GLY A 290 37.80 -15.30 -30.10
C GLY A 290 37.17 -16.41 -29.27
N GLY A 291 37.77 -16.72 -28.12
CA GLY A 291 37.19 -17.66 -27.16
C GLY A 291 35.76 -17.25 -26.82
N LEU A 292 34.83 -18.21 -26.90
CA LEU A 292 33.47 -18.05 -26.37
C LEU A 292 33.55 -17.48 -24.95
N ASP A 293 33.00 -16.29 -24.73
CA ASP A 293 32.93 -15.67 -23.40
C ASP A 293 31.81 -16.33 -22.57
N VAL A 294 32.08 -17.57 -22.18
CA VAL A 294 31.23 -18.37 -21.30
C VAL A 294 31.07 -17.67 -19.94
N ALA A 295 32.08 -16.91 -19.50
CA ALA A 295 32.04 -16.15 -18.27
C ALA A 295 31.00 -15.03 -18.32
N ALA A 296 30.94 -14.25 -19.40
CA ALA A 296 29.88 -13.25 -19.59
C ALA A 296 28.47 -13.87 -19.66
N SER A 297 28.33 -15.03 -20.31
CA SER A 297 27.06 -15.75 -20.38
C SER A 297 26.59 -16.27 -19.01
N LEU A 298 27.51 -16.80 -18.19
CA LEU A 298 27.22 -17.27 -16.83
C LEU A 298 26.94 -16.12 -15.86
N ALA A 299 27.66 -15.00 -15.98
CA ALA A 299 27.40 -13.80 -15.18
C ALA A 299 26.01 -13.22 -15.46
N GLY A 300 25.62 -13.15 -16.74
CA GLY A 300 24.26 -12.75 -17.14
C GLY A 300 23.19 -13.68 -16.57
N LEU A 301 23.45 -14.99 -16.55
CA LEU A 301 22.54 -16.00 -16.00
C LEU A 301 22.39 -15.91 -14.47
N ALA A 302 23.49 -15.62 -13.75
CA ALA A 302 23.47 -15.41 -12.31
C ALA A 302 22.63 -14.18 -11.91
N LEU A 303 22.76 -13.08 -12.65
CA LEU A 303 21.98 -11.85 -12.43
C LEU A 303 20.47 -12.08 -12.62
N LYS A 304 20.09 -13.03 -13.48
CA LYS A 304 18.69 -13.37 -13.77
C LYS A 304 18.04 -14.23 -12.69
N PHE A 305 18.81 -15.03 -11.95
CA PHE A 305 18.29 -15.70 -10.75
C PHE A 305 18.00 -14.74 -9.61
N GLN A 306 18.65 -13.57 -9.58
CA GLN A 306 18.43 -12.56 -8.54
C GLN A 306 17.02 -11.98 -8.57
N THR A 307 16.44 -11.74 -9.75
CA THR A 307 15.06 -11.21 -9.84
C THR A 307 14.03 -12.23 -9.34
N THR A 308 14.27 -13.53 -9.56
CA THR A 308 13.42 -14.60 -8.99
C THR A 308 13.57 -14.69 -7.49
N LEU A 309 14.80 -14.65 -6.99
CA LEU A 309 15.08 -14.64 -5.55
C LEU A 309 14.39 -13.45 -4.90
N LEU A 310 14.47 -12.25 -5.48
CA LEU A 310 13.81 -11.06 -4.98
C LEU A 310 12.28 -11.23 -4.95
N GLY A 311 11.68 -11.72 -6.03
CA GLY A 311 10.23 -12.00 -6.08
C GLY A 311 9.78 -13.00 -5.02
N LEU A 312 10.54 -14.07 -4.79
CA LEU A 312 10.26 -15.06 -3.75
C LEU A 312 10.39 -14.48 -2.34
N VAL A 313 11.48 -13.76 -2.06
CA VAL A 313 11.70 -13.14 -0.74
C VAL A 313 10.60 -12.11 -0.47
N ALA A 314 10.26 -11.25 -1.44
CA ALA A 314 9.18 -10.28 -1.32
C ALA A 314 7.83 -10.96 -1.02
N ALA A 315 7.53 -12.08 -1.69
CA ALA A 315 6.31 -12.85 -1.47
C ALA A 315 6.26 -13.47 -0.08
N ILE A 316 7.35 -14.11 0.37
CA ILE A 316 7.43 -14.74 1.70
C ILE A 316 7.28 -13.71 2.80
N LEU A 317 7.99 -12.58 2.71
CA LEU A 317 7.89 -11.50 3.70
C LEU A 317 6.48 -10.93 3.76
N SER A 318 5.88 -10.64 2.61
CA SER A 318 4.51 -10.11 2.55
C SER A 318 3.47 -11.09 3.08
N ALA A 319 3.62 -12.39 2.77
CA ALA A 319 2.75 -13.44 3.28
C ALA A 319 2.88 -13.62 4.81
N ALA A 320 4.10 -13.55 5.35
CA ALA A 320 4.34 -13.62 6.78
C ALA A 320 3.71 -12.43 7.52
N LEU A 321 3.86 -11.21 6.99
CA LEU A 321 3.23 -10.01 7.55
C LEU A 321 1.70 -10.09 7.49
N LEU A 322 1.14 -10.60 6.39
CA LEU A 322 -0.30 -10.82 6.27
C LEU A 322 -0.80 -11.83 7.31
N ALA A 323 -0.10 -12.95 7.50
CA ALA A 323 -0.47 -13.96 8.50
C ALA A 323 -0.40 -13.39 9.93
N ALA A 324 0.62 -12.59 10.24
CA ALA A 324 0.74 -11.89 11.51
C ALA A 324 -0.42 -10.93 11.74
N LEU A 325 -0.84 -10.17 10.73
CA LEU A 325 -1.99 -9.27 10.77
C LEU A 325 -3.31 -10.04 10.99
N GLU A 326 -3.54 -11.12 10.24
CA GLU A 326 -4.76 -11.94 10.35
C GLU A 326 -4.90 -12.57 11.73
N LYS A 327 -3.79 -13.09 12.30
CA LYS A 327 -3.75 -13.57 13.69
C LYS A 327 -4.18 -12.47 14.66
N ASN A 328 -3.59 -11.30 14.51
CA ASN A 328 -3.79 -10.13 15.34
C ASN A 328 -5.24 -9.61 15.30
N GLU A 329 -5.90 -9.70 14.14
CA GLU A 329 -7.34 -9.39 13.98
C GLU A 329 -8.22 -10.44 14.67
N ALA A 330 -7.91 -11.73 14.53
CA ALA A 330 -8.65 -12.81 15.18
C ALA A 330 -8.57 -12.73 16.72
N GLU A 331 -7.40 -12.38 17.26
CA GLU A 331 -7.22 -12.13 18.70
C GLU A 331 -8.08 -10.96 19.18
N LEU A 332 -8.17 -9.88 18.39
CA LEU A 332 -8.96 -8.70 18.72
C LEU A 332 -10.46 -8.99 18.76
N ASP A 333 -10.97 -9.78 17.81
CA ASP A 333 -12.37 -10.22 17.80
C ASP A 333 -12.69 -11.07 19.03
N ALA A 334 -11.83 -12.04 19.36
CA ALA A 334 -11.98 -12.88 20.55
C ALA A 334 -11.99 -12.04 21.83
N GLU A 335 -11.18 -10.98 21.89
CA GLU A 335 -11.12 -10.05 23.01
C GLU A 335 -12.42 -9.24 23.17
N CYS A 336 -13.02 -8.81 22.06
CA CYS A 336 -14.31 -8.12 22.06
C CYS A 336 -15.44 -9.03 22.60
N LEU A 337 -15.49 -10.29 22.15
CA LEU A 337 -16.49 -11.25 22.60
C LEU A 337 -16.37 -11.56 24.09
N ARG A 338 -15.15 -11.81 24.58
CA ARG A 338 -14.90 -12.03 26.02
C ARG A 338 -15.35 -10.85 26.88
N LEU A 339 -15.19 -9.63 26.39
CA LEU A 339 -15.63 -8.43 27.11
C LEU A 339 -17.15 -8.40 27.27
N VAL A 340 -17.90 -8.80 26.24
CA VAL A 340 -19.37 -8.92 26.32
C VAL A 340 -19.80 -10.05 27.24
N GLU A 341 -19.19 -11.23 27.14
CA GLU A 341 -19.46 -12.37 28.04
C GLU A 341 -19.25 -12.00 29.51
N ALA A 342 -18.16 -11.28 29.82
CA ALA A 342 -17.87 -10.83 31.18
C ALA A 342 -18.96 -9.90 31.74
N THR A 343 -19.60 -9.08 30.89
CA THR A 343 -20.72 -8.22 31.31
C THR A 343 -22.03 -8.98 31.51
N ARG A 344 -22.25 -10.10 30.80
CA ARG A 344 -23.43 -10.97 30.94
C ARG A 344 -23.36 -11.81 32.21
N GLY A 345 -22.23 -12.46 32.47
CA GLY A 345 -22.05 -13.28 33.68
C GLY A 345 -22.19 -12.49 34.99
N SER A 346 -22.00 -11.17 34.95
CA SER A 346 -22.27 -10.31 36.11
C SER A 346 -23.77 -10.13 36.41
N ALA A 347 -24.65 -10.28 35.41
CA ALA A 347 -26.09 -10.11 35.56
C ALA A 347 -26.74 -11.33 36.23
N ASP A 348 -26.29 -12.54 35.90
CA ASP A 348 -26.86 -13.80 36.44
C ASP A 348 -26.49 -14.09 37.90
N ALA A 349 -25.54 -13.33 38.47
CA ALA A 349 -25.05 -13.50 39.84
C ALA A 349 -25.82 -12.67 40.88
N HIS A 350 -26.90 -11.98 40.49
CA HIS A 350 -27.75 -11.13 41.33
C HIS A 350 -29.21 -11.58 41.24
#